data_AF-R4Z295-F1
#
_entry.id   AF-R4Z295-F1
#
_cell.length_a   1.000
_cell.length_b   1.000
_cell.length_c   1.000
_cell.angle_alpha   90.00
_cell.angle_beta   90.00
_cell.angle_gamma   90.00
#
_symmetry.space_group_name_H-M   'P 1'
#
loop_
_entity.id
_entity.type
_entity.pdbx_description
1 polymer ?
#
loop_
_entity_poly.entity_id
_entity_poly.type
_entity_poly.pdbx_seq_one_letter_code
_entity_poly.pdbx_strand_id
1 'polypeptide(L)'
;MCGEKSVLFCGWLAWCRFRVVIPLRDKRLPTIIGALDRAFRLLGGAPTYALTDNEKTVTERHIAALPVRNPKIVSAAVYYGVTIATCVPFDPESKGGSEATVKIAKADLVPSEANLRDEYDSWEALESACVAFMDKVNNRVHTVTRRRPVDMLAEEQAKLHRIPQEPYTVAFGESRSVSWSSTIQFRGARYSVPHTLCDSRVWVRLSGDVLVIVHVGDDGPTEVARHLVVHAGQASIVDAHYPERKDPTDRQPKATNRHEEAFLAIGEGAKTWLVEAATVGARQIEPTMAQAVELCAATDRTRVDEALGLAGLAGRFGIDDLNSILTTTRREPRRANPAHSLQNGTRAWSQLGQPQSDHRPNNPNPSLNGNGNGGQP
;
A
#
# COMPACT_ATOMS: atom_id res chain seq x y z
N MET A 1 4.49 -11.00 -3.15
CA MET A 1 4.62 -12.48 -3.14
C MET A 1 3.98 -12.99 -4.42
N CYS A 2 4.77 -13.08 -5.49
CA CYS A 2 4.36 -13.73 -6.73
C CYS A 2 4.73 -15.23 -6.63
N GLY A 3 3.83 -16.15 -7.03
CA GLY A 3 4.10 -17.60 -7.04
C GLY A 3 3.55 -18.45 -5.87
N GLU A 4 2.83 -17.89 -4.89
CA GLU A 4 2.19 -18.69 -3.83
C GLU A 4 0.86 -19.31 -4.31
N LYS A 5 0.66 -20.62 -4.07
CA LYS A 5 -0.60 -21.30 -4.41
C LYS A 5 -1.73 -20.80 -3.52
N SER A 6 -2.66 -20.04 -4.10
CA SER A 6 -3.93 -19.67 -3.47
C SER A 6 -5.00 -20.74 -3.67
N VAL A 7 -6.04 -20.69 -2.83
CA VAL A 7 -7.18 -21.60 -2.87
C VAL A 7 -8.44 -20.76 -2.95
N LEU A 8 -9.41 -21.17 -3.77
CA LEU A 8 -10.73 -20.53 -3.77
C LEU A 8 -11.70 -21.35 -2.92
N PHE A 9 -12.28 -20.73 -1.90
CA PHE A 9 -13.50 -21.21 -1.29
C PHE A 9 -14.67 -20.85 -2.22
N CYS A 10 -15.45 -21.85 -2.61
CA CYS A 10 -16.58 -21.69 -3.51
C CYS A 10 -17.84 -22.23 -2.83
N GLY A 11 -18.79 -21.34 -2.57
CA GLY A 11 -20.11 -21.65 -2.05
C GLY A 11 -21.20 -21.19 -3.00
N TRP A 12 -22.39 -21.77 -2.86
CA TRP A 12 -23.58 -21.32 -3.58
C TRP A 12 -24.85 -21.74 -2.85
N LEU A 13 -25.92 -20.97 -3.02
CA LEU A 13 -27.26 -21.35 -2.58
C LEU A 13 -27.97 -22.11 -3.69
N ALA A 14 -28.49 -23.29 -3.37
CA ALA A 14 -29.06 -24.19 -4.37
C ALA A 14 -30.32 -23.60 -5.04
N TRP A 15 -31.15 -22.84 -4.33
CA TRP A 15 -32.39 -22.31 -4.89
C TRP A 15 -32.16 -21.06 -5.76
N CYS A 16 -31.58 -19.99 -5.20
CA CYS A 16 -31.32 -18.74 -5.95
C CYS A 16 -30.13 -18.82 -6.91
N ARG A 17 -29.27 -19.84 -6.77
CA ARG A 17 -28.02 -20.02 -7.54
C ARG A 17 -26.99 -18.90 -7.30
N PHE A 18 -27.15 -18.13 -6.22
CA PHE A 18 -26.20 -17.10 -5.82
C PHE A 18 -24.89 -17.74 -5.41
N ARG A 19 -23.77 -17.20 -5.90
CA ARG A 19 -22.43 -17.75 -5.71
C ARG A 19 -21.59 -16.85 -4.80
N VAL A 20 -20.83 -17.48 -3.93
CA VAL A 20 -19.85 -16.84 -3.07
C VAL A 20 -18.49 -17.44 -3.39
N VAL A 21 -17.52 -16.59 -3.72
CA VAL A 21 -16.13 -16.99 -3.96
C VAL A 21 -15.22 -16.13 -3.10
N ILE A 22 -14.43 -16.78 -2.25
CA ILE A 22 -13.51 -16.14 -1.32
C ILE A 22 -12.12 -16.74 -1.53
N PRO A 23 -11.08 -15.93 -1.83
CA PRO A 23 -9.73 -16.44 -1.91
C PRO A 23 -9.19 -16.71 -0.51
N LEU A 24 -8.50 -17.84 -0.35
CA LEU A 24 -7.90 -18.33 0.87
C LEU A 24 -6.42 -18.66 0.63
N ARG A 25 -5.58 -18.35 1.61
CA ARG A 25 -4.15 -18.66 1.56
C ARG A 25 -3.85 -20.10 1.96
N ASP A 26 -4.76 -20.77 2.65
CA ASP A 26 -4.65 -22.19 2.99
C ASP A 26 -6.01 -22.85 3.25
N LYS A 27 -6.04 -24.19 3.33
CA LYS A 27 -7.24 -25.00 3.61
C LYS A 27 -7.35 -25.43 5.08
N ARG A 28 -6.72 -24.70 6.02
CA ARG A 28 -6.75 -25.07 7.43
C ARG A 28 -8.10 -24.74 8.04
N LEU A 29 -8.50 -25.51 9.04
CA LEU A 29 -9.84 -25.41 9.62
C LEU A 29 -10.22 -23.99 10.10
N PRO A 30 -9.35 -23.22 10.80
CA PRO A 30 -9.68 -21.84 11.14
C PRO A 30 -9.94 -20.95 9.93
N THR A 31 -9.16 -21.12 8.86
CA THR A 31 -9.33 -20.37 7.60
C THR A 31 -10.66 -20.70 6.94
N ILE A 32 -11.06 -21.98 6.95
CA ILE A 32 -12.36 -22.43 6.44
C ILE A 32 -13.52 -21.89 7.29
N ILE A 33 -13.38 -21.88 8.63
CA ILE A 33 -14.41 -21.31 9.52
C ILE A 33 -14.58 -19.81 9.25
N GLY A 34 -13.48 -19.06 9.08
CA GLY A 34 -13.55 -17.65 8.70
C GLY A 34 -14.22 -17.44 7.34
N ALA A 35 -13.92 -18.30 6.36
CA ALA A 35 -14.56 -18.26 5.05
C ALA A 35 -16.08 -18.54 5.10
N LEU A 36 -16.50 -19.49 5.95
CA LEU A 36 -17.92 -19.79 6.18
C LEU A 36 -18.64 -18.60 6.81
N ASP A 37 -18.07 -17.98 7.84
CA ASP A 37 -18.63 -16.77 8.47
C ASP A 37 -18.82 -15.65 7.43
N ARG A 38 -17.76 -15.33 6.68
CA ARG A 38 -17.81 -14.31 5.63
C ARG A 38 -18.81 -14.65 4.54
N ALA A 39 -18.92 -15.94 4.18
CA ALA A 39 -19.93 -16.39 3.23
C ALA A 39 -21.36 -16.18 3.76
N PHE A 40 -21.64 -16.51 5.01
CA PHE A 40 -22.97 -16.29 5.60
C PHE A 40 -23.31 -14.80 5.70
N ARG A 41 -22.33 -13.94 6.01
CA ARG A 41 -22.50 -12.48 5.99
C ARG A 41 -22.84 -11.97 4.60
N LEU A 42 -22.12 -12.41 3.57
CA LEU A 42 -22.40 -12.07 2.17
C LEU A 42 -23.79 -12.55 1.71
N LEU A 43 -24.24 -13.70 2.21
CA LEU A 43 -25.59 -14.21 1.94
C LEU A 43 -26.67 -13.46 2.73
N GLY A 44 -26.32 -12.73 3.79
CA GLY A 44 -27.27 -12.11 4.72
C GLY A 44 -27.88 -13.08 5.73
N GLY A 45 -27.30 -14.28 5.89
CA GLY A 45 -27.80 -15.33 6.77
C GLY A 45 -27.16 -16.68 6.48
N ALA A 46 -27.47 -17.67 7.32
CA ALA A 46 -26.95 -19.02 7.21
C ALA A 46 -28.02 -20.01 6.73
N PRO A 47 -27.71 -20.94 5.81
CA PRO A 47 -28.65 -21.98 5.40
C PRO A 47 -28.77 -23.06 6.47
N THR A 48 -29.88 -23.80 6.48
CA THR A 48 -30.05 -24.96 7.39
C THR A 48 -28.99 -26.03 7.15
N TYR A 49 -28.61 -26.25 5.89
CA TYR A 49 -27.65 -27.28 5.50
C TYR A 49 -26.51 -26.67 4.68
N ALA A 50 -25.28 -27.01 5.08
CA ALA A 50 -24.08 -26.74 4.30
C ALA A 50 -23.51 -28.06 3.80
N LEU A 51 -23.62 -28.30 2.50
CA LEU A 51 -23.06 -29.48 1.86
C LEU A 51 -21.59 -29.28 1.51
N THR A 52 -20.75 -30.22 1.94
CA THR A 52 -19.30 -30.20 1.70
C THR A 52 -18.86 -31.48 0.99
N ASP A 53 -17.98 -31.32 0.01
CA ASP A 53 -17.38 -32.41 -0.76
C ASP A 53 -16.15 -33.03 -0.06
N ASN A 54 -15.64 -32.37 0.98
CA ASN A 54 -14.35 -32.71 1.60
C ASN A 54 -14.55 -33.28 3.00
N GLU A 55 -14.61 -34.61 3.06
CA GLU A 55 -14.68 -35.35 4.32
C GLU A 55 -13.44 -35.07 5.19
N LYS A 56 -12.24 -34.84 4.65
CA LYS A 56 -10.99 -34.78 5.44
C LYS A 56 -10.82 -33.55 6.33
N THR A 57 -11.37 -32.39 5.95
CA THR A 57 -11.30 -31.19 6.79
C THR A 57 -12.40 -31.21 7.86
N VAL A 58 -13.47 -31.95 7.59
CA VAL A 58 -14.66 -32.06 8.43
C VAL A 58 -14.56 -33.24 9.39
N THR A 59 -13.82 -34.28 9.02
CA THR A 59 -13.70 -35.56 9.73
C THR A 59 -12.28 -35.75 10.24
N GLU A 60 -12.14 -35.92 11.55
CA GLU A 60 -10.86 -36.19 12.20
C GLU A 60 -10.44 -37.67 12.10
N ARG A 61 -11.41 -38.59 12.16
CA ARG A 61 -11.18 -40.04 12.11
C ARG A 61 -12.46 -40.77 11.73
N HIS A 62 -12.36 -42.05 11.39
CA HIS A 62 -13.51 -42.93 11.24
C HIS A 62 -13.54 -43.96 12.37
N ILE A 63 -14.72 -44.21 12.95
CA ILE A 63 -14.96 -45.30 13.92
C ILE A 63 -16.14 -46.10 13.38
N ALA A 64 -15.98 -47.40 13.17
CA ALA A 64 -17.04 -48.28 12.65
C ALA A 64 -17.69 -47.73 11.36
N ALA A 65 -16.87 -47.25 10.41
CA ALA A 65 -17.29 -46.61 9.16
C ALA A 65 -18.10 -45.30 9.31
N LEU A 66 -18.26 -44.76 10.52
CA LEU A 66 -18.84 -43.44 10.76
C LEU A 66 -17.77 -42.36 10.80
N PRO A 67 -17.92 -41.24 10.04
CA PRO A 67 -17.01 -40.12 10.13
C PRO A 67 -17.19 -39.35 11.45
N VAL A 68 -16.14 -39.31 12.27
CA VAL A 68 -16.08 -38.48 13.48
C VAL A 68 -15.69 -37.07 13.08
N ARG A 69 -16.63 -36.14 13.23
CA ARG A 69 -16.42 -34.74 12.82
C ARG A 69 -15.45 -34.02 13.76
N ASN A 70 -14.68 -33.07 13.21
CA ASN A 70 -13.81 -32.20 13.98
C ASN A 70 -14.62 -31.39 15.01
N PRO A 71 -14.33 -31.46 16.32
CA PRO A 71 -15.11 -30.75 17.33
C PRO A 71 -15.22 -29.24 17.10
N LYS A 72 -14.18 -28.62 16.51
CA LYS A 72 -14.21 -27.17 16.20
C LYS A 72 -15.16 -26.86 15.05
N ILE A 73 -15.25 -27.71 14.03
CA ILE A 73 -16.20 -27.49 12.93
C ILE A 73 -17.63 -27.72 13.39
N VAL A 74 -17.85 -28.69 14.29
CA VAL A 74 -19.16 -28.93 14.91
C VAL A 74 -19.56 -27.76 15.79
N SER A 75 -18.65 -27.25 16.62
CA SER A 75 -18.93 -26.09 17.49
C SER A 75 -19.23 -24.84 16.67
N ALA A 76 -18.49 -24.58 15.58
CA ALA A 76 -18.79 -23.49 14.66
C ALA A 76 -20.15 -23.69 13.97
N ALA A 77 -20.46 -24.91 13.52
CA ALA A 77 -21.74 -25.23 12.89
C ALA A 77 -22.93 -24.95 13.83
N VAL A 78 -22.84 -25.38 15.09
CA VAL A 78 -23.83 -25.07 16.13
C VAL A 78 -23.94 -23.56 16.37
N TYR A 79 -22.80 -22.86 16.44
CA TYR A 79 -22.76 -21.41 16.66
C TYR A 79 -23.52 -20.62 15.57
N TYR A 80 -23.38 -21.02 14.30
CA TYR A 80 -24.06 -20.38 13.18
C TYR A 80 -25.45 -20.98 12.85
N GLY A 81 -25.90 -21.99 13.61
CA GLY A 81 -27.19 -22.65 13.35
C GLY A 81 -27.22 -23.47 12.05
N VAL A 82 -26.07 -23.98 11.61
CA VAL A 82 -25.91 -24.72 10.36
C VAL A 82 -25.68 -26.20 10.62
N THR A 83 -26.34 -27.06 9.85
CA THR A 83 -25.99 -28.49 9.78
C THR A 83 -25.03 -28.72 8.63
N ILE A 84 -23.76 -28.97 8.95
CA ILE A 84 -22.79 -29.40 7.93
C ILE A 84 -23.10 -30.85 7.58
N ALA A 85 -23.22 -31.16 6.29
CA ALA A 85 -23.41 -32.52 5.80
C ALA A 85 -22.45 -32.79 4.65
N THR A 86 -21.95 -34.02 4.59
CA THR A 86 -21.08 -34.47 3.50
C THR A 86 -21.94 -34.98 2.36
N CYS A 87 -21.65 -34.60 1.12
CA CYS A 87 -22.34 -35.18 -0.03
C CYS A 87 -22.14 -36.70 -0.05
N VAL A 88 -23.19 -37.44 -0.41
CA VAL A 88 -23.08 -38.89 -0.59
C VAL A 88 -22.18 -39.17 -1.81
N PRO A 89 -21.23 -40.10 -1.74
CA PRO A 89 -20.45 -40.51 -2.91
C PRO A 89 -21.39 -40.92 -4.05
N PHE A 90 -21.12 -40.42 -5.27
CA PHE A 90 -21.92 -40.70 -6.47
C PHE A 90 -23.35 -40.14 -6.49
N ASP A 91 -23.63 -39.03 -5.79
CA ASP A 91 -24.83 -38.23 -6.01
C ASP A 91 -24.53 -37.03 -6.95
N PRO A 92 -24.82 -37.13 -8.27
CA PRO A 92 -24.50 -36.08 -9.23
C PRO A 92 -25.30 -34.81 -9.01
N GLU A 93 -26.46 -34.89 -8.35
CA GLU A 93 -27.37 -33.76 -8.21
C GLU A 93 -26.90 -32.80 -7.10
N SER A 94 -26.48 -33.34 -5.94
CA SER A 94 -25.87 -32.52 -4.89
C SER A 94 -24.45 -32.06 -5.22
N LYS A 95 -23.70 -32.83 -6.03
CA LYS A 95 -22.31 -32.51 -6.40
C LYS A 95 -22.18 -31.61 -7.63
N GLY A 96 -23.10 -31.70 -8.58
CA GLY A 96 -22.99 -31.01 -9.88
C GLY A 96 -22.98 -29.48 -9.77
N GLY A 97 -23.67 -28.92 -8.77
CA GLY A 97 -23.73 -27.47 -8.57
C GLY A 97 -22.47 -26.86 -7.94
N SER A 98 -21.82 -27.56 -7.01
CA SER A 98 -20.53 -27.12 -6.45
C SER A 98 -19.42 -27.26 -7.49
N GLU A 99 -19.39 -28.36 -8.27
CA GLU A 99 -18.45 -28.54 -9.37
C GLU A 99 -18.62 -27.48 -10.46
N ALA A 100 -19.85 -27.16 -10.85
CA ALA A 100 -20.13 -26.09 -11.81
C ALA A 100 -19.64 -24.73 -11.30
N THR A 101 -19.88 -24.43 -10.02
CA THR A 101 -19.43 -23.17 -9.41
C THR A 101 -17.92 -23.07 -9.37
N VAL A 102 -17.21 -24.14 -8.97
CA VAL A 102 -15.75 -24.20 -9.00
C VAL A 102 -15.22 -24.06 -10.42
N LYS A 103 -15.84 -24.73 -11.40
CA LYS A 103 -15.43 -24.65 -12.81
C LYS A 103 -15.57 -23.24 -13.37
N ILE A 104 -16.70 -22.57 -13.11
CA ILE A 104 -16.94 -21.20 -13.58
C ILE A 104 -15.99 -20.22 -12.88
N ALA A 105 -15.80 -20.35 -11.57
CA ALA A 105 -14.85 -19.52 -10.82
C ALA A 105 -13.43 -19.69 -11.33
N LYS A 106 -12.96 -20.93 -11.52
CA LYS A 106 -11.61 -21.18 -12.06
C LYS A 106 -11.45 -20.63 -13.48
N ALA A 107 -12.43 -20.81 -14.34
CA ALA A 107 -12.35 -20.34 -15.72
C ALA A 107 -12.21 -18.81 -15.83
N ASP A 108 -12.77 -18.04 -14.90
CA ASP A 108 -12.67 -16.57 -14.93
C ASP A 108 -11.52 -16.04 -14.06
N LEU A 109 -11.31 -16.62 -12.87
CA LEU A 109 -10.42 -16.06 -11.84
C LEU A 109 -9.00 -16.63 -11.85
N VAL A 110 -8.80 -17.86 -12.34
CA VAL A 110 -7.47 -18.48 -12.35
C VAL A 110 -6.77 -18.11 -13.66
N PRO A 111 -5.59 -17.47 -13.63
CA PRO A 111 -4.79 -17.21 -14.82
C PRO A 111 -4.61 -18.47 -15.65
N SER A 112 -5.04 -18.41 -16.91
CA SER A 112 -4.97 -19.53 -17.84
C SER A 112 -4.90 -19.03 -19.28
N GLU A 113 -4.35 -19.85 -20.17
CA GLU A 113 -4.35 -19.54 -21.61
C GLU A 113 -5.77 -19.34 -22.17
N ALA A 114 -6.79 -19.91 -21.52
CA ALA A 114 -8.18 -19.82 -21.94
C ALA A 114 -8.84 -18.47 -21.62
N ASN A 115 -8.40 -17.78 -20.56
CA ASN A 115 -8.96 -16.47 -20.18
C ASN A 115 -7.96 -15.31 -20.37
N LEU A 116 -6.72 -15.60 -20.79
CA LEU A 116 -5.65 -14.64 -21.06
C LEU A 116 -5.43 -13.67 -19.89
N ARG A 117 -5.70 -14.11 -18.67
CA ARG A 117 -5.57 -13.29 -17.48
C ARG A 117 -4.13 -13.35 -16.99
N ASP A 118 -3.54 -12.19 -16.74
CA ASP A 118 -2.23 -12.08 -16.13
C ASP A 118 -2.25 -12.61 -14.69
N GLU A 119 -1.06 -12.94 -14.17
CA GLU A 119 -0.90 -13.26 -12.76
C GLU A 119 -1.27 -12.05 -11.88
N TYR A 120 -1.75 -12.31 -10.66
CA TYR A 120 -2.09 -11.23 -9.73
C TYR A 120 -0.83 -10.69 -9.06
N ASP A 121 -0.63 -9.39 -9.17
CA ASP A 121 0.51 -8.70 -8.54
C ASP A 121 0.42 -8.63 -7.01
N SER A 122 -0.79 -8.75 -6.45
CA SER A 122 -1.03 -8.71 -5.00
C SER A 122 -2.23 -9.55 -4.56
N TRP A 123 -2.34 -9.77 -3.25
CA TRP A 123 -3.47 -10.49 -2.66
C TRP A 123 -4.77 -9.69 -2.79
N GLU A 124 -4.67 -8.38 -2.61
CA GLU A 124 -5.76 -7.42 -2.73
C GLU A 124 -6.31 -7.39 -4.16
N ALA A 125 -5.45 -7.57 -5.18
CA ALA A 125 -5.87 -7.70 -6.57
C ALA A 125 -6.71 -8.97 -6.79
N LEU A 126 -6.31 -10.11 -6.20
CA LEU A 126 -7.09 -11.35 -6.26
C LEU A 126 -8.43 -11.23 -5.52
N GLU A 127 -8.46 -10.59 -4.35
CA GLU A 127 -9.70 -10.32 -3.62
C GLU A 127 -10.66 -9.43 -4.44
N SER A 128 -10.14 -8.36 -5.03
CA SER A 128 -10.91 -7.46 -5.90
C SER A 128 -11.46 -8.19 -7.12
N ALA A 129 -10.67 -9.08 -7.72
CA ALA A 129 -11.13 -9.90 -8.84
C ALA A 129 -12.25 -10.88 -8.42
N CYS A 130 -12.16 -11.49 -7.23
CA CYS A 130 -13.22 -12.35 -6.71
C CYS A 130 -14.53 -11.57 -6.49
N VAL A 131 -14.45 -10.34 -5.97
CA VAL A 131 -15.62 -9.44 -5.82
C VAL A 131 -16.23 -9.11 -7.18
N ALA A 132 -15.41 -8.68 -8.15
CA ALA A 132 -15.87 -8.37 -9.51
C ALA A 132 -16.50 -9.58 -10.21
N PHE A 133 -15.93 -10.77 -10.01
CA PHE A 133 -16.49 -12.02 -10.53
C PHE A 133 -17.85 -12.33 -9.91
N MET A 134 -17.98 -12.23 -8.58
CA MET A 134 -19.25 -12.46 -7.88
C MET A 134 -20.32 -11.51 -8.40
N ASP A 135 -19.99 -10.22 -8.56
CA ASP A 135 -20.91 -9.22 -9.12
C ASP A 135 -21.37 -9.63 -10.53
N LYS A 136 -20.44 -9.94 -11.43
CA LYS A 136 -20.71 -10.40 -12.80
C LYS A 136 -21.64 -11.62 -12.84
N VAL A 137 -21.37 -12.67 -12.07
CA VAL A 137 -22.13 -13.93 -12.15
C VAL A 137 -23.49 -13.85 -11.45
N ASN A 138 -23.60 -13.07 -10.37
CA ASN A 138 -24.84 -12.95 -9.61
C ASN A 138 -25.79 -11.88 -10.18
N ASN A 139 -25.29 -10.93 -10.97
CA ASN A 139 -26.11 -9.97 -11.72
C ASN A 139 -26.56 -10.48 -13.08
N ARG A 140 -25.99 -11.57 -13.60
CA ARG A 140 -26.38 -12.16 -14.87
C ARG A 140 -27.63 -13.04 -14.71
N VAL A 141 -28.56 -12.94 -15.67
CA VAL A 141 -29.70 -13.87 -15.74
C VAL A 141 -29.20 -15.31 -15.86
N HIS A 142 -29.54 -16.15 -14.89
CA HIS A 142 -29.08 -17.53 -14.85
C HIS A 142 -29.89 -18.40 -15.82
N THR A 143 -29.22 -19.28 -16.56
CA THR A 143 -29.82 -20.06 -17.65
C THR A 143 -30.98 -20.95 -17.21
N VAL A 144 -30.88 -21.53 -15.99
CA VAL A 144 -31.90 -22.45 -15.47
C VAL A 144 -33.07 -21.71 -14.83
N THR A 145 -32.80 -20.73 -13.96
CA THR A 145 -33.85 -20.03 -13.21
C THR A 145 -34.48 -18.88 -14.00
N ARG A 146 -33.85 -18.47 -15.12
CA ARG A 146 -34.24 -17.34 -15.97
C ARG A 146 -34.38 -16.01 -15.21
N ARG A 147 -33.75 -15.92 -14.04
CA ARG A 147 -33.75 -14.77 -13.14
C ARG A 147 -32.31 -14.48 -12.71
N ARG A 148 -32.03 -13.26 -12.27
CA ARG A 148 -30.72 -12.90 -11.73
C ARG A 148 -30.62 -13.47 -10.30
N PRO A 149 -29.53 -14.18 -9.95
CA PRO A 149 -29.35 -14.70 -8.59
C PRO A 149 -29.45 -13.65 -7.50
N VAL A 150 -28.99 -12.42 -7.73
CA VAL A 150 -29.09 -11.32 -6.75
C VAL A 150 -30.53 -10.97 -6.40
N ASP A 151 -31.43 -10.93 -7.39
CA ASP A 151 -32.85 -10.60 -7.18
C ASP A 151 -33.56 -11.76 -6.43
N MET A 152 -33.15 -13.00 -6.71
CA MET A 152 -33.65 -14.18 -6.00
C MET A 152 -33.07 -14.29 -4.58
N LEU A 153 -31.83 -13.85 -4.33
CA LEU A 153 -31.22 -13.89 -3.00
C LEU A 153 -32.03 -13.03 -2.02
N ALA A 154 -32.51 -11.86 -2.45
CA ALA A 154 -33.37 -11.02 -1.63
C ALA A 154 -34.64 -11.75 -1.15
N GLU A 155 -35.19 -12.67 -1.95
CA GLU A 155 -36.32 -13.53 -1.57
C GLU A 155 -35.89 -14.67 -0.64
N GLU A 156 -34.72 -15.28 -0.89
CA GLU A 156 -34.22 -16.40 -0.10
C GLU A 156 -33.74 -15.97 1.29
N GLN A 157 -33.23 -14.73 1.44
CA GLN A 157 -32.78 -14.16 2.71
C GLN A 157 -33.84 -14.23 3.82
N ALA A 158 -35.12 -14.07 3.47
CA ALA A 158 -36.23 -14.21 4.42
C ALA A 158 -36.37 -15.63 5.00
N LYS A 159 -35.70 -16.63 4.41
CA LYS A 159 -35.72 -18.04 4.82
C LYS A 159 -34.39 -18.51 5.41
N LEU A 160 -33.36 -17.64 5.41
CA LEU A 160 -32.07 -17.95 6.02
C LEU A 160 -32.12 -17.73 7.54
N HIS A 161 -31.31 -18.48 8.27
CA HIS A 161 -31.12 -18.25 9.70
C HIS A 161 -30.32 -16.99 9.93
N ARG A 162 -30.73 -16.21 10.92
CA ARG A 162 -29.93 -15.06 11.38
C ARG A 162 -28.63 -15.58 11.99
N ILE A 163 -27.50 -15.01 11.56
CA ILE A 163 -26.20 -15.31 12.15
C ILE A 163 -25.91 -14.41 13.37
N PRO A 164 -25.09 -14.88 14.33
CA PRO A 164 -24.56 -14.04 15.39
C PRO A 164 -23.81 -12.82 14.83
N GLN A 165 -23.87 -11.69 15.53
CA GLN A 165 -23.15 -10.47 15.13
C GLN A 165 -21.63 -10.67 15.23
N GLU A 166 -21.18 -11.22 16.35
CA GLU A 166 -19.79 -11.62 16.60
C GLU A 166 -19.47 -12.91 15.84
N PRO A 167 -18.29 -13.06 15.23
CA PRO A 167 -17.89 -14.32 14.64
C PRO A 167 -17.41 -15.33 15.68
N TYR A 168 -17.35 -16.60 15.28
CA TYR A 168 -16.80 -17.69 16.08
C TYR A 168 -15.27 -17.58 16.22
N THR A 169 -14.81 -16.84 17.23
CA THR A 169 -13.39 -16.52 17.40
C THR A 169 -12.53 -17.61 18.02
N VAL A 170 -13.14 -18.63 18.64
CA VAL A 170 -12.45 -19.75 19.31
C VAL A 170 -11.53 -20.51 18.33
N ALA A 171 -11.85 -20.47 17.03
CA ALA A 171 -11.02 -21.10 16.00
C ALA A 171 -9.72 -20.33 15.69
N PHE A 172 -9.63 -19.02 15.97
CA PHE A 172 -8.57 -18.15 15.46
C PHE A 172 -7.32 -18.05 16.35
N GLY A 173 -7.36 -18.61 17.55
CA GLY A 173 -6.19 -18.69 18.45
C GLY A 173 -6.19 -17.62 19.52
N GLU A 174 -5.00 -17.12 19.86
CA GLU A 174 -4.79 -16.19 20.98
C GLU A 174 -5.06 -14.75 20.56
N SER A 175 -5.66 -13.94 21.44
CA SER A 175 -5.90 -12.54 21.14
C SER A 175 -4.70 -11.64 21.51
N ARG A 176 -4.41 -10.65 20.66
CA ARG A 176 -3.39 -9.61 20.86
C ARG A 176 -3.94 -8.24 20.51
N SER A 177 -3.53 -7.24 21.29
CA SER A 177 -3.80 -5.83 20.98
C SER A 177 -2.71 -5.28 20.07
N VAL A 178 -3.11 -4.48 19.09
CA VAL A 178 -2.19 -3.78 18.18
C VAL A 178 -1.71 -2.50 18.87
N SER A 179 -0.40 -2.29 18.90
CA SER A 179 0.21 -1.07 19.43
C SER A 179 0.08 0.10 18.46
N TRP A 180 0.29 1.32 18.97
CA TRP A 180 0.35 2.55 18.17
C TRP A 180 1.37 2.49 17.01
N SER A 181 2.41 1.68 17.14
CA SER A 181 3.45 1.46 16.13
C SER A 181 3.06 0.41 15.07
N SER A 182 1.77 0.07 14.97
CA SER A 182 1.22 -0.94 14.05
C SER A 182 1.89 -2.30 14.20
N THR A 183 2.12 -2.74 15.45
CA THR A 183 2.72 -4.05 15.74
C THR A 183 1.97 -4.79 16.83
N ILE A 184 2.10 -6.11 16.85
CA ILE A 184 1.71 -6.96 17.97
C ILE A 184 2.94 -7.63 18.60
N GLN A 185 2.80 -8.06 19.85
CA GLN A 185 3.78 -8.93 20.50
C GLN A 185 3.30 -10.38 20.55
N PHE A 186 4.15 -11.31 20.12
CA PHE A 186 3.89 -12.73 20.22
C PHE A 186 5.18 -13.49 20.53
N ARG A 187 5.18 -14.27 21.61
CA ARG A 187 6.35 -15.06 22.08
C ARG A 187 7.64 -14.24 22.22
N GLY A 188 7.52 -12.99 22.69
CA GLY A 188 8.65 -12.08 22.88
C GLY A 188 9.20 -11.44 21.60
N ALA A 189 8.58 -11.67 20.45
CA ALA A 189 8.91 -11.02 19.18
C ALA A 189 7.82 -10.03 18.75
N ARG A 190 8.19 -9.06 17.90
CA ARG A 190 7.27 -8.07 17.31
C ARG A 190 6.91 -8.43 15.88
N TYR A 191 5.64 -8.28 15.53
CA TYR A 191 5.15 -8.52 14.17
C TYR A 191 4.33 -7.32 13.74
N SER A 192 4.65 -6.74 12.58
CA SER A 192 3.87 -5.62 12.02
C SER A 192 2.49 -6.09 11.58
N VAL A 193 1.49 -5.22 11.64
CA VAL A 193 0.15 -5.39 11.08
C VAL A 193 -0.24 -4.11 10.35
N PRO A 194 -1.19 -4.12 9.40
CA PRO A 194 -1.63 -2.91 8.73
C PRO A 194 -1.97 -1.78 9.71
N HIS A 195 -1.47 -0.58 9.43
CA HIS A 195 -1.59 0.58 10.31
C HIS A 195 -3.04 1.02 10.58
N THR A 196 -3.96 0.66 9.69
CA THR A 196 -5.40 0.85 9.86
C THR A 196 -5.98 0.09 11.06
N LEU A 197 -5.24 -0.87 11.61
CA LEU A 197 -5.62 -1.70 12.75
C LEU A 197 -4.98 -1.24 14.07
N CYS A 198 -4.33 -0.07 14.11
CA CYS A 198 -3.85 0.50 15.38
C CYS A 198 -4.99 0.59 16.41
N ASP A 199 -4.67 0.30 17.66
CA ASP A 199 -5.60 0.25 18.79
C ASP A 199 -6.74 -0.79 18.65
N SER A 200 -6.67 -1.65 17.63
CA SER A 200 -7.62 -2.75 17.42
C SER A 200 -7.12 -4.06 18.05
N ARG A 201 -8.00 -5.05 18.05
CA ARG A 201 -7.73 -6.40 18.54
C ARG A 201 -7.61 -7.39 17.39
N VAL A 202 -6.60 -8.24 17.44
CA VAL A 202 -6.38 -9.30 16.45
C VAL A 202 -6.24 -10.66 17.13
N TRP A 203 -6.38 -11.72 16.35
CA TRP A 203 -6.19 -13.10 16.76
C TRP A 203 -4.99 -13.69 16.03
N VAL A 204 -4.18 -14.44 16.76
CA VAL A 204 -2.96 -15.03 16.25
C VAL A 204 -2.96 -16.53 16.45
N ARG A 205 -2.51 -17.23 15.41
CA ARG A 205 -2.31 -18.67 15.45
C ARG A 205 -1.04 -19.06 14.70
N LEU A 206 -0.43 -20.15 15.14
CA LEU A 206 0.65 -20.77 14.41
C LEU A 206 0.14 -21.69 13.33
N SER A 207 0.89 -21.72 12.24
CA SER A 207 0.57 -22.43 11.02
C SER A 207 1.82 -23.15 10.51
N GLY A 208 2.39 -24.06 11.30
CA GLY A 208 3.79 -24.48 11.13
C GLY A 208 4.71 -23.37 11.66
N ASP A 209 5.72 -22.99 10.90
CA ASP A 209 6.67 -21.90 11.25
C ASP A 209 6.17 -20.50 10.87
N VAL A 210 4.88 -20.39 10.57
CA VAL A 210 4.23 -19.16 10.14
C VAL A 210 3.24 -18.69 11.20
N LEU A 211 3.35 -17.43 11.61
CA LEU A 211 2.35 -16.72 12.39
C LEU A 211 1.29 -16.13 11.45
N VAL A 212 0.03 -16.54 11.64
CA VAL A 212 -1.12 -15.99 10.93
C VAL A 212 -1.86 -15.04 11.87
N ILE A 213 -2.11 -13.82 11.40
CA ILE A 213 -2.79 -12.76 12.14
C ILE A 213 -4.13 -12.47 11.45
N VAL A 214 -5.21 -12.57 12.21
CA VAL A 214 -6.59 -12.40 11.75
C VAL A 214 -7.22 -11.22 12.48
N HIS A 215 -7.84 -10.32 11.73
CA HIS A 215 -8.71 -9.28 12.26
C HIS A 215 -10.17 -9.70 12.09
N VAL A 216 -11.02 -9.34 13.04
CA VAL A 216 -12.47 -9.51 12.94
C VAL A 216 -13.06 -8.13 12.74
N GLY A 217 -13.57 -7.87 11.54
CA GLY A 217 -14.34 -6.67 11.22
C GLY A 217 -15.82 -6.99 11.02
N ASP A 218 -16.58 -6.01 10.54
CA ASP A 218 -18.02 -6.15 10.29
C ASP A 218 -18.35 -7.24 9.26
N ASP A 219 -17.51 -7.37 8.23
CA ASP A 219 -17.57 -8.39 7.19
C ASP A 219 -17.05 -9.77 7.63
N GLY A 220 -16.68 -9.89 8.90
CA GLY A 220 -16.20 -11.13 9.51
C GLY A 220 -14.67 -11.24 9.58
N PRO A 221 -14.16 -12.45 9.89
CA PRO A 221 -12.75 -12.73 10.07
C PRO A 221 -11.98 -12.64 8.75
N THR A 222 -10.95 -11.80 8.71
CA THR A 222 -10.05 -11.63 7.57
C THR A 222 -8.61 -11.76 8.02
N GLU A 223 -7.82 -12.51 7.26
CA GLU A 223 -6.38 -12.58 7.49
C GLU A 223 -5.71 -11.29 7.04
N VAL A 224 -5.04 -10.60 7.98
CA VAL A 224 -4.47 -9.26 7.75
C VAL A 224 -2.96 -9.27 7.65
N ALA A 225 -2.29 -10.30 8.18
CA ALA A 225 -0.84 -10.44 8.06
C ALA A 225 -0.40 -11.90 8.25
N ARG A 226 0.71 -12.24 7.60
CA ARG A 226 1.35 -13.55 7.67
C ARG A 226 2.86 -13.36 7.77
N HIS A 227 3.47 -13.93 8.81
CA HIS A 227 4.89 -13.75 9.12
C HIS A 227 5.58 -15.09 9.36
N LEU A 228 6.85 -15.22 8.99
CA LEU A 228 7.70 -16.26 9.55
C LEU A 228 7.92 -15.99 11.04
N VAL A 229 7.87 -17.03 11.86
CA VAL A 229 8.13 -16.91 13.29
C VAL A 229 9.62 -16.58 13.49
N VAL A 230 9.89 -15.52 14.25
CA VAL A 230 11.23 -15.07 14.61
C VAL A 230 11.51 -15.26 16.10
N HIS A 231 12.77 -15.16 16.50
CA HIS A 231 13.18 -15.36 17.89
C HIS A 231 12.74 -14.19 18.79
N ALA A 232 12.65 -14.46 20.10
CA ALA A 232 12.38 -13.43 21.09
C ALA A 232 13.40 -12.28 20.99
N GLY A 233 12.93 -11.04 21.10
CA GLY A 233 13.72 -9.82 20.89
C GLY A 233 13.82 -9.36 19.44
N GLN A 234 13.46 -10.19 18.46
CA GLN A 234 13.45 -9.82 17.05
C GLN A 234 12.12 -9.19 16.61
N ALA A 235 12.12 -8.64 15.40
CA ALA A 235 10.92 -8.12 14.74
C ALA A 235 10.81 -8.65 13.31
N SER A 236 9.59 -9.00 12.89
CA SER A 236 9.23 -9.27 11.50
C SER A 236 8.33 -8.14 11.01
N ILE A 237 8.89 -7.25 10.19
CA ILE A 237 8.26 -6.01 9.75
C ILE A 237 8.04 -6.08 8.24
N VAL A 238 6.84 -5.73 7.80
CA VAL A 238 6.45 -5.60 6.40
C VAL A 238 6.16 -4.13 6.14
N ASP A 239 6.95 -3.51 5.25
CA ASP A 239 6.86 -2.06 5.01
C ASP A 239 5.48 -1.63 4.48
N ALA A 240 4.83 -2.47 3.67
CA ALA A 240 3.49 -2.24 3.14
C ALA A 240 2.39 -2.11 4.23
N HIS A 241 2.68 -2.50 5.48
CA HIS A 241 1.75 -2.27 6.58
C HIS A 241 1.70 -0.80 7.02
N TYR A 242 2.71 -0.01 6.70
CA TYR A 242 2.81 1.39 7.09
C TYR A 242 2.32 2.30 5.95
N PRO A 243 1.81 3.51 6.26
CA PRO A 243 1.45 4.47 5.23
C PRO A 243 2.70 4.87 4.43
N GLU A 244 2.50 5.24 3.16
CA GLU A 244 3.59 5.74 2.32
C GLU A 244 4.31 6.89 3.03
N ARG A 245 5.60 6.66 3.29
CA ARG A 245 6.44 7.65 3.95
C ARG A 245 6.84 8.68 2.90
N LYS A 246 6.30 9.90 2.99
CA LYS A 246 6.81 11.04 2.21
C LYS A 246 8.30 11.20 2.52
N ASP A 247 9.08 11.53 1.48
CA ASP A 247 10.51 11.75 1.64
C ASP A 247 10.75 12.81 2.74
N PRO A 248 11.47 12.50 3.83
CA PRO A 248 11.75 13.47 4.89
C PRO A 248 12.46 14.73 4.41
N THR A 249 13.08 14.67 3.23
CA THR A 249 13.79 15.77 2.58
C THR A 249 12.90 16.63 1.69
N ASP A 250 11.73 16.14 1.27
CA ASP A 250 10.75 16.91 0.49
C ASP A 250 9.88 17.80 1.40
N ARG A 251 10.53 18.80 2.00
CA ARG A 251 9.86 19.80 2.83
C ARG A 251 9.31 20.91 1.94
N GLN A 252 8.00 20.88 1.71
CA GLN A 252 7.33 21.99 1.05
C GLN A 252 7.24 23.21 1.99
N PRO A 253 7.44 24.44 1.48
CA PRO A 253 7.26 25.65 2.27
C PRO A 253 5.83 25.76 2.78
N LYS A 254 5.67 25.99 4.08
CA LYS A 254 4.37 26.21 4.73
C LYS A 254 4.40 27.53 5.49
N ALA A 255 3.45 28.41 5.18
CA ALA A 255 3.31 29.68 5.89
C ALA A 255 2.96 29.45 7.38
N THR A 256 3.64 30.19 8.24
CA THR A 256 3.43 30.29 9.69
C THR A 256 2.92 31.67 10.09
N ASN A 257 3.09 32.67 9.22
CA ASN A 257 2.63 34.04 9.42
C ASN A 257 2.05 34.63 8.12
N ARG A 258 1.41 35.80 8.24
CA ARG A 258 0.72 36.49 7.14
C ARG A 258 1.66 36.96 6.02
N HIS A 259 2.92 37.26 6.34
CA HIS A 259 3.91 37.69 5.33
C HIS A 259 4.33 36.52 4.44
N GLU A 260 4.60 35.35 5.04
CA GLU A 260 4.87 34.11 4.32
C GLU A 260 3.67 33.68 3.49
N GLU A 261 2.45 33.80 4.01
CA GLU A 261 1.23 33.47 3.28
C GLU A 261 1.08 34.36 2.02
N ALA A 262 1.30 35.67 2.16
CA ALA A 262 1.24 36.60 1.04
C ALA A 262 2.29 36.29 -0.04
N PHE A 263 3.51 35.89 0.36
CA PHE A 263 4.58 35.51 -0.56
C PHE A 263 4.29 34.17 -1.26
N LEU A 264 3.91 33.13 -0.50
CA LEU A 264 3.59 31.82 -1.06
C LEU A 264 2.33 31.85 -1.94
N ALA A 265 1.45 32.83 -1.74
CA ALA A 265 0.32 33.05 -2.62
C ALA A 265 0.80 33.46 -4.03
N ILE A 266 1.93 34.17 -4.19
CA ILE A 266 2.41 34.70 -5.50
C ILE A 266 2.33 33.62 -6.59
N GLY A 267 2.86 32.43 -6.33
CA GLY A 267 2.73 31.26 -7.20
C GLY A 267 3.79 30.19 -6.95
N GLU A 268 3.97 29.30 -7.92
CA GLU A 268 4.94 28.19 -7.82
C GLU A 268 6.38 28.68 -7.94
N GLY A 269 6.64 29.73 -8.74
CA GLY A 269 7.98 30.32 -8.86
C GLY A 269 8.47 30.90 -7.54
N ALA A 270 7.59 31.52 -6.75
CA ALA A 270 7.89 31.98 -5.39
C ALA A 270 8.26 30.82 -4.44
N LYS A 271 7.53 29.70 -4.52
CA LYS A 271 7.85 28.49 -3.73
C LYS A 271 9.22 27.93 -4.12
N THR A 272 9.48 27.76 -5.41
CA THR A 272 10.79 27.30 -5.93
C THR A 272 11.91 28.21 -5.45
N TRP A 273 11.74 29.52 -5.59
CA TRP A 273 12.73 30.49 -5.12
C TRP A 273 13.05 30.33 -3.63
N LEU A 274 12.04 30.17 -2.79
CA LEU A 274 12.22 30.04 -1.34
C LEU A 274 12.92 28.72 -0.96
N VAL A 275 12.58 27.62 -1.63
CA VAL A 275 13.24 26.32 -1.43
C VAL A 275 14.72 26.41 -1.80
N GLU A 276 15.04 26.96 -2.97
CA GLU A 276 16.43 27.12 -3.43
C GLU A 276 17.21 28.08 -2.53
N ALA A 277 16.62 29.23 -2.15
CA ALA A 277 17.24 30.22 -1.29
C ALA A 277 17.56 29.65 0.10
N ALA A 278 16.63 28.87 0.68
CA ALA A 278 16.83 28.19 1.95
C ALA A 278 17.92 27.11 1.86
N THR A 279 17.95 26.35 0.75
CA THR A 279 18.92 25.26 0.53
C THR A 279 20.36 25.77 0.48
N VAL A 280 20.60 26.93 -0.14
CA VAL A 280 21.94 27.54 -0.20
C VAL A 280 22.28 28.46 0.99
N GLY A 281 21.33 28.66 1.91
CA GLY A 281 21.51 29.56 3.05
C GLY A 281 21.62 31.04 2.66
N ALA A 282 20.78 31.50 1.72
CA ALA A 282 20.75 32.88 1.29
C ALA A 282 20.45 33.83 2.48
N ARG A 283 21.17 34.96 2.54
CA ARG A 283 21.10 35.88 3.69
C ARG A 283 19.92 36.86 3.65
N GLN A 284 19.34 37.10 2.48
CA GLN A 284 18.35 38.16 2.24
C GLN A 284 16.96 37.60 1.93
N ILE A 285 16.58 36.48 2.55
CA ILE A 285 15.31 35.80 2.27
C ILE A 285 14.10 36.68 2.64
N GLU A 286 13.98 37.10 3.90
CA GLU A 286 12.83 37.89 4.37
C GLU A 286 12.67 39.24 3.64
N PRO A 287 13.75 40.04 3.43
CA PRO A 287 13.63 41.31 2.71
C PRO A 287 13.22 41.12 1.25
N THR A 288 13.74 40.09 0.58
CA THR A 288 13.38 39.80 -0.82
C THR A 288 11.94 39.30 -0.93
N MET A 289 11.46 38.51 0.04
CA MET A 289 10.04 38.12 0.10
C MET A 289 9.12 39.34 0.25
N ALA A 290 9.45 40.26 1.16
CA ALA A 290 8.68 41.48 1.37
C ALA A 290 8.64 42.35 0.10
N GLN A 291 9.80 42.54 -0.54
CA GLN A 291 9.91 43.28 -1.79
C GLN A 291 9.13 42.61 -2.94
N ALA A 292 9.15 41.27 -3.05
CA ALA A 292 8.39 40.55 -4.06
C ALA A 292 6.87 40.72 -3.89
N VAL A 293 6.39 40.70 -2.65
CA VAL A 293 4.97 40.98 -2.33
C VAL A 293 4.61 42.43 -2.68
N GLU A 294 5.47 43.39 -2.37
CA GLU A 294 5.28 44.80 -2.74
C GLU A 294 5.27 45.00 -4.27
N LEU A 295 6.18 44.33 -4.99
CA LEU A 295 6.23 44.37 -6.45
C LEU A 295 4.97 43.81 -7.10
N CYS A 296 4.32 42.81 -6.49
CA CYS A 296 3.02 42.31 -6.97
C CYS A 296 1.89 43.35 -6.85
N ALA A 297 2.04 44.39 -6.03
CA ALA A 297 1.08 45.50 -5.97
C ALA A 297 1.26 46.51 -7.12
N ALA A 298 2.47 46.61 -7.67
CA ALA A 298 2.83 47.57 -8.73
C ALA A 298 2.97 46.93 -10.13
N THR A 299 3.14 45.61 -10.19
CA THR A 299 3.43 44.84 -11.41
C THR A 299 2.52 43.61 -11.49
N ASP A 300 2.31 43.07 -12.69
CA ASP A 300 1.60 41.82 -12.89
C ASP A 300 2.21 40.66 -12.07
N ARG A 301 1.39 40.05 -11.23
CA ARG A 301 1.77 38.98 -10.29
C ARG A 301 2.35 37.76 -10.99
N THR A 302 1.80 37.38 -12.16
CA THR A 302 2.31 36.23 -12.92
C THR A 302 3.74 36.46 -13.37
N ARG A 303 4.07 37.70 -13.75
CA ARG A 303 5.42 38.07 -14.16
C ARG A 303 6.41 38.08 -12.99
N VAL A 304 5.96 38.48 -11.80
CA VAL A 304 6.76 38.39 -10.57
C VAL A 304 7.01 36.93 -10.19
N ASP A 305 6.00 36.07 -10.31
CA ASP A 305 6.15 34.63 -10.06
C ASP A 305 7.15 33.97 -11.03
N GLU A 306 7.02 34.22 -12.33
CA GLU A 306 7.98 33.74 -13.34
C GLU A 306 9.41 34.22 -13.04
N ALA A 307 9.58 35.48 -12.63
CA ALA A 307 10.88 36.05 -12.31
C ALA A 307 11.50 35.42 -11.06
N LEU A 308 10.70 35.13 -10.02
CA LEU A 308 11.13 34.39 -8.83
C LEU A 308 11.56 32.97 -9.19
N GLY A 309 10.79 32.26 -10.02
CA GLY A 309 11.14 30.93 -10.51
C GLY A 309 12.48 30.93 -11.26
N LEU A 310 12.69 31.90 -12.16
CA LEU A 310 13.96 32.07 -12.88
C LEU A 310 15.12 32.42 -11.95
N ALA A 311 14.89 33.30 -10.96
CA ALA A 311 15.90 33.69 -9.98
C ALA A 311 16.33 32.48 -9.14
N GLY A 312 15.37 31.64 -8.71
CA GLY A 312 15.62 30.43 -7.93
C GLY A 312 16.48 29.43 -8.72
N LEU A 313 16.08 29.12 -9.95
CA LEU A 313 16.82 28.22 -10.84
C LEU A 313 18.23 28.73 -11.20
N ALA A 314 18.40 30.05 -11.26
CA ALA A 314 19.68 30.69 -11.57
C ALA A 314 20.58 30.90 -10.33
N GLY A 315 20.12 30.57 -9.12
CA GLY A 315 20.85 30.79 -7.89
C GLY A 315 21.03 32.27 -7.51
N ARG A 316 20.10 33.14 -7.94
CA ARG A 316 20.15 34.59 -7.72
C ARG A 316 19.20 34.99 -6.57
N PHE A 317 19.78 35.35 -5.42
CA PHE A 317 19.05 35.60 -4.18
C PHE A 317 19.34 36.98 -3.56
N GLY A 318 19.87 37.92 -4.34
CA GLY A 318 20.05 39.31 -3.96
C GLY A 318 18.76 40.11 -4.09
N ILE A 319 18.62 41.15 -3.26
CA ILE A 319 17.43 42.02 -3.24
C ILE A 319 17.19 42.77 -4.55
N ASP A 320 18.24 42.99 -5.35
CA ASP A 320 18.12 43.66 -6.65
C ASP A 320 17.94 42.68 -7.82
N ASP A 321 18.13 41.38 -7.59
CA ASP A 321 18.09 40.36 -8.65
C ASP A 321 16.71 40.24 -9.26
N LEU A 322 15.65 40.33 -8.43
CA LEU A 322 14.27 40.27 -8.89
C LEU A 322 13.95 41.44 -9.83
N ASN A 323 14.33 42.66 -9.47
CA ASN A 323 14.16 43.84 -10.32
C ASN A 323 15.00 43.75 -11.60
N SER A 324 16.22 43.24 -11.52
CA SER A 324 17.09 43.00 -12.68
C SER A 324 16.45 42.03 -13.68
N ILE A 325 15.80 40.97 -13.20
CA ILE A 325 15.10 40.00 -14.05
C ILE A 325 13.82 40.60 -14.64
N LEU A 326 13.05 41.36 -13.85
CA LEU A 326 11.81 41.99 -14.30
C LEU A 326 12.02 43.09 -15.35
N THR A 327 13.09 43.87 -15.21
CA THR A 327 13.48 44.98 -16.13
C THR A 327 14.12 44.48 -17.41
N THR A 328 14.62 43.24 -17.44
CA THR A 328 15.13 42.62 -18.66
C THR A 328 13.97 42.41 -19.62
N THR A 329 13.85 43.30 -20.60
CA THR A 329 12.84 43.18 -21.66
C THR A 329 13.12 41.89 -22.43
N ARG A 330 12.15 40.97 -22.52
CA ARG A 330 12.21 39.82 -23.44
C ARG A 330 12.40 40.37 -24.86
N ARG A 331 13.65 40.48 -25.31
CA ARG A 331 13.95 40.43 -26.74
C ARG A 331 13.60 39.03 -27.19
N GLU A 332 12.89 38.92 -28.32
CA GLU A 332 12.53 37.64 -28.94
C GLU A 332 13.67 36.63 -28.84
N PRO A 333 13.35 35.34 -28.59
CA PRO A 333 14.36 34.32 -28.40
C PRO A 333 15.31 34.31 -29.59
N ARG A 334 16.55 34.75 -29.38
CA ARG A 334 17.60 34.58 -30.37
C ARG A 334 17.79 33.08 -30.52
N ARG A 335 17.43 32.53 -31.69
CA ARG A 335 17.73 31.14 -32.05
C ARG A 335 19.20 30.86 -31.72
N ALA A 336 19.45 29.77 -31.01
CA ALA A 336 20.79 29.31 -30.71
C ALA A 336 21.58 29.17 -32.01
N ASN A 337 22.66 29.95 -32.14
CA ASN A 337 23.68 29.75 -33.16
C ASN A 337 24.73 28.81 -32.54
N PRO A 338 25.26 27.80 -33.27
CA PRO A 338 26.34 26.93 -32.79
C PRO A 338 27.57 27.64 -32.19
N ALA A 339 27.73 28.94 -32.38
CA ALA A 339 28.75 29.74 -31.67
C ALA A 339 28.50 29.91 -30.15
N HIS A 340 27.27 29.77 -29.65
CA HIS A 340 26.89 29.97 -28.23
C HIS A 340 25.96 28.83 -27.75
N SER A 341 26.54 27.63 -27.62
CA SER A 341 25.89 26.46 -27.00
C SER A 341 26.09 26.49 -25.48
N LEU A 342 25.01 26.34 -24.71
CA LEU A 342 25.02 26.02 -23.27
C LEU A 342 25.11 24.51 -23.04
N GLN A 343 25.94 23.80 -23.81
CA GLN A 343 26.45 22.53 -23.31
C GLN A 343 27.30 22.85 -22.08
N ASN A 344 26.70 22.67 -20.90
CA ASN A 344 27.41 22.61 -19.64
C ASN A 344 28.36 21.40 -19.71
N GLY A 345 29.55 21.64 -20.24
CA GLY A 345 30.67 20.74 -20.08
C GLY A 345 30.89 20.50 -18.60
N THR A 346 31.12 19.24 -18.25
CA THR A 346 31.48 18.63 -16.97
C THR A 346 32.69 19.29 -16.28
N ARG A 347 32.65 20.60 -16.03
CA ARG A 347 33.74 21.38 -15.39
C ARG A 347 33.94 21.02 -13.92
N ALA A 348 32.91 20.49 -13.25
CA ALA A 348 33.05 19.96 -11.90
C ALA A 348 33.88 18.65 -11.87
N TRP A 349 33.89 17.87 -12.96
CA TRP A 349 34.70 16.65 -13.06
C TRP A 349 36.17 16.92 -13.38
N SER A 350 36.50 18.07 -13.98
CA SER A 350 37.90 18.40 -14.32
C SER A 350 38.79 18.72 -13.12
N GLN A 351 38.21 18.85 -11.92
CA GLN A 351 38.96 19.09 -10.68
C GLN A 351 39.18 17.81 -9.86
N LEU A 352 38.63 16.66 -10.29
CA LEU A 352 38.81 15.39 -9.59
C LEU A 352 40.20 14.83 -9.91
N GLY A 353 41.12 14.87 -8.93
CA GLY A 353 42.46 14.27 -9.02
C GLY A 353 43.63 15.25 -9.17
N GLN A 354 43.42 16.57 -9.14
CA GLN A 354 44.53 17.53 -9.12
C GLN A 354 44.96 17.85 -7.68
N PRO A 355 46.26 17.79 -7.34
CA PRO A 355 46.74 18.13 -6.01
C PRO A 355 46.59 19.64 -5.75
N GLN A 356 45.96 19.97 -4.63
CA GLN A 356 45.72 21.34 -4.19
C GLN A 356 47.05 21.98 -3.78
N SER A 357 47.49 23.03 -4.49
CA SER A 357 48.72 23.74 -4.14
C SER A 357 48.50 24.68 -2.96
N ASP A 358 49.12 24.35 -1.82
CA ASP A 358 49.19 25.19 -0.62
C ASP A 358 49.90 26.52 -0.94
N HIS A 359 49.15 27.62 -0.97
CA HIS A 359 49.71 28.96 -1.06
C HIS A 359 49.79 29.57 0.35
N ARG A 360 50.97 29.49 0.99
CA ARG A 360 51.34 30.38 2.10
C ARG A 360 51.85 31.72 1.53
N PRO A 361 51.49 32.87 2.12
CA PRO A 361 51.99 34.16 1.66
C PRO A 361 53.42 34.40 2.18
N ASN A 362 54.34 34.75 1.28
CA ASN A 362 55.73 35.05 1.61
C ASN A 362 55.95 36.56 1.65
N ASN A 363 56.56 37.03 2.74
CA ASN A 363 56.80 38.42 3.09
C ASN A 363 58.03 38.99 2.32
N PRO A 364 58.02 40.23 1.80
CA PRO A 364 59.18 40.77 1.09
C PRO A 364 60.03 41.66 2.00
N ASN A 365 61.35 41.51 1.98
CA ASN A 365 62.28 42.63 2.10
C ASN A 365 63.66 42.28 1.52
N PRO A 366 64.43 43.27 1.06
CA PRO A 366 65.28 43.14 -0.11
C PRO A 366 66.77 43.15 0.24
N SER A 367 67.60 42.56 -0.63
CA SER A 367 69.04 42.79 -0.62
C SER A 367 69.48 43.37 -1.97
N LEU A 368 69.98 44.60 -1.90
CA LEU A 368 70.79 45.23 -2.94
C LEU A 368 72.22 45.34 -2.39
N ASN A 369 73.16 45.01 -3.27
CA ASN A 369 74.58 45.36 -3.28
C ASN A 369 75.52 44.64 -2.30
N GLY A 370 76.38 43.81 -2.89
CA GLY A 370 77.67 44.35 -3.37
C GLY A 370 78.90 44.01 -2.54
N ASN A 371 79.80 43.29 -3.21
CA ASN A 371 81.25 43.23 -3.01
C ASN A 371 81.81 42.69 -1.69
N GLY A 372 82.76 41.75 -1.86
CA GLY A 372 84.02 41.87 -1.13
C GLY A 372 84.51 40.58 -0.52
N ASN A 373 85.31 39.86 -1.32
CA ASN A 373 86.65 39.44 -0.94
C ASN A 373 86.84 38.42 0.20
N GLY A 374 87.48 37.31 -0.15
CA GLY A 374 88.66 36.87 0.59
C GLY A 374 88.49 35.61 1.44
N GLY A 375 89.31 34.62 1.09
CA GLY A 375 90.06 33.88 2.09
C GLY A 375 89.44 32.58 2.60
N GLN A 376 89.80 31.50 1.93
CA GLN A 376 90.17 30.24 2.58
C GLN A 376 91.39 30.47 3.52
N PRO A 377 91.66 29.59 4.51
CA PRO A 377 91.79 28.14 4.36
C PRO A 377 90.76 27.30 5.11
#